data_AF-A0A7V5E954-F1
#
_entry.id   AF-A0A7V5E954-F1
#
_cell.length_a   1.000
_cell.length_b   1.000
_cell.length_c   1.000
_cell.angle_alpha   90.00
_cell.angle_beta   90.00
_cell.angle_gamma   90.00
#
_symmetry.space_group_name_H-M   'P 1'
#
loop_
_entity.id
_entity.type
_entity.pdbx_description
1 polymer ?
#
loop_
_entity_poly.entity_id
_entity_poly.type
_entity_poly.pdbx_seq_one_letter_code
_entity_poly.pdbx_strand_id
1 'polypeptide(L)'
;MDASSLIQGGIFLIRLGVGLVFIVHGYPKMTGRGFTSKGSRESLTKSLQRLGLPLPHYLAIVVGICEFFGGIMLVAGMAVRVAASLLAIIMLVAATRNFVEKGFLGGADFPFSLLLTLLGLALIGG
;
A
#
# COMPACT_ATOMS: atom_id res chain seq x y z
N MET A 1 19.56 -21.22 16.26
CA MET A 1 19.04 -19.87 15.94
C MET A 1 18.61 -19.25 17.25
N ASP A 2 19.12 -18.07 17.56
CA ASP A 2 18.69 -17.32 18.74
C ASP A 2 17.38 -16.55 18.43
N ALA A 3 16.71 -16.05 19.47
CA ALA A 3 15.43 -15.35 19.30
C ALA A 3 15.55 -14.12 18.37
N SER A 4 16.72 -13.47 18.34
CA SER A 4 16.95 -12.27 17.53
C SER A 4 16.93 -12.58 16.02
N SER A 5 17.58 -13.65 15.59
CA SER A 5 17.60 -14.08 14.17
C SER A 5 16.22 -14.52 13.68
N LEU A 6 15.41 -15.14 14.53
CA LEU A 6 14.02 -15.49 14.20
C LEU A 6 13.12 -14.26 14.03
N ILE A 7 13.27 -13.25 14.89
CA ILE A 7 12.53 -11.98 14.79
C ILE A 7 12.89 -11.25 13.48
N GLN A 8 14.19 -11.15 13.17
CA GLN A 8 14.65 -10.51 11.92
C GLN A 8 14.14 -11.23 10.68
N GLY A 9 14.17 -12.57 10.69
CA GLY A 9 13.59 -13.39 9.62
C GLY A 9 12.10 -13.15 9.46
N GLY A 10 11.34 -13.05 10.56
CA GLY A 10 9.92 -12.72 10.54
C GLY A 10 9.63 -11.33 9.95
N ILE A 11 10.38 -10.30 10.36
CA ILE A 11 10.25 -8.94 9.83
C ILE A 11 10.59 -8.91 8.33
N PHE A 12 11.61 -9.66 7.90
CA PHE A 12 11.95 -9.80 6.49
C PHE A 12 10.79 -10.39 5.68
N LEU A 13 10.17 -11.48 6.14
CA LEU A 13 9.03 -12.10 5.46
C LEU A 13 7.83 -11.16 5.36
N ILE A 14 7.54 -10.40 6.43
CA ILE A 14 6.47 -9.39 6.43
C ILE A 14 6.75 -8.31 5.38
N ARG A 15 7.97 -7.76 5.36
CA ARG A 15 8.37 -6.75 4.36
C ARG A 15 8.29 -7.29 2.94
N LEU A 16 8.73 -8.53 2.72
CA LEU A 16 8.69 -9.17 1.42
C LEU A 16 7.25 -9.30 0.93
N GLY A 17 6.36 -9.86 1.76
CA GLY A 17 4.95 -10.05 1.41
C GLY A 17 4.22 -8.73 1.15
N VAL A 18 4.31 -7.79 2.09
CA VAL A 18 3.65 -6.47 1.97
C VAL A 18 4.22 -5.68 0.80
N GLY A 19 5.55 -5.67 0.65
CA GLY A 19 6.22 -4.96 -0.43
C GLY A 19 5.81 -5.47 -1.82
N LEU A 20 5.70 -6.79 -2.00
CA LEU A 20 5.22 -7.38 -3.26
C LEU A 20 3.77 -7.00 -3.58
N VAL A 21 2.88 -6.97 -2.59
CA VAL A 21 1.50 -6.51 -2.76
C VAL A 21 1.47 -5.08 -3.31
N PHE A 22 2.28 -4.18 -2.75
CA PHE A 22 2.37 -2.80 -3.20
C PHE A 22 3.02 -2.64 -4.58
N ILE A 23 4.03 -3.44 -4.92
CA ILE A 23 4.63 -3.44 -6.25
C ILE A 23 3.57 -3.82 -7.30
N VAL A 24 2.83 -4.90 -7.05
CA VAL A 24 1.81 -5.41 -7.97
C VAL A 24 0.65 -4.43 -8.11
N HIS A 25 0.22 -3.76 -7.04
CA HIS A 25 -0.85 -2.76 -7.08
C HIS A 25 -0.41 -1.38 -7.59
N GLY A 26 0.83 -0.99 -7.34
CA GLY A 26 1.38 0.30 -7.74
C GLY A 26 1.72 0.36 -9.23
N TYR A 27 2.23 -0.73 -9.81
CA TYR A 27 2.61 -0.79 -11.23
C TYR A 27 1.50 -0.33 -12.20
N PRO A 28 0.25 -0.86 -12.13
CA PRO A 28 -0.81 -0.42 -13.03
C PRO A 28 -1.32 0.99 -12.75
N LYS A 29 -1.18 1.48 -11.51
CA LYS A 29 -1.53 2.87 -11.15
C LYS A 29 -0.51 3.87 -11.68
N MET A 30 0.78 3.53 -11.61
CA MET A 30 1.88 4.35 -12.10
C MET A 30 1.91 4.39 -13.63
N THR A 31 1.91 3.22 -14.27
CA THR A 31 2.13 3.12 -15.73
C THR A 31 0.83 3.28 -16.53
N GLY A 32 -0.33 3.13 -15.88
CA GLY A 32 -1.61 2.99 -16.57
C GLY A 32 -1.74 1.71 -17.40
N ARG A 33 -0.78 0.78 -17.31
CA ARG A 33 -0.76 -0.49 -18.03
C ARG A 33 -0.95 -1.64 -17.04
N GLY A 34 -1.81 -2.60 -17.35
CA GLY A 34 -2.05 -3.74 -16.47
C GLY A 34 -3.11 -4.70 -17.02
N PHE A 35 -3.23 -5.85 -16.37
CA PHE A 35 -4.05 -6.97 -16.84
C PHE A 35 -5.50 -6.96 -16.29
N THR A 36 -5.83 -6.06 -15.36
CA THR A 36 -7.14 -6.05 -14.70
C THR A 36 -7.70 -4.64 -14.54
N SER A 37 -9.04 -4.52 -14.59
CA SER A 37 -9.74 -3.24 -14.36
C SER A 37 -9.79 -2.85 -12.88
N LYS A 38 -9.65 -3.81 -11.95
CA LYS A 38 -9.66 -3.57 -10.50
C LYS A 38 -8.26 -3.18 -10.02
N GLY A 39 -8.14 -2.01 -9.38
CA GLY A 39 -6.84 -1.50 -8.93
C GLY A 39 -6.05 -0.78 -10.02
N SER A 40 -6.66 -0.52 -11.18
CA SER A 40 -6.09 0.29 -12.25
C SER A 40 -6.04 1.77 -11.88
N ARG A 41 -5.19 2.54 -12.58
CA ARG A 41 -5.16 4.02 -12.47
C ARG A 41 -6.54 4.64 -12.68
N GLU A 42 -7.32 4.11 -13.62
CA GLU A 42 -8.67 4.62 -13.91
C GLU A 42 -9.62 4.38 -12.74
N SER A 43 -9.59 3.18 -12.14
CA SER A 43 -10.43 2.85 -10.98
C SER A 43 -10.10 3.75 -9.78
N LEU A 44 -8.81 4.03 -9.55
CA LEU A 44 -8.37 4.96 -8.51
C LEU A 44 -8.79 6.39 -8.84
N THR A 45 -8.61 6.84 -10.08
CA THR A 45 -9.02 8.19 -10.54
C THR A 45 -10.51 8.42 -10.28
N LYS A 46 -11.36 7.46 -10.68
CA LYS A 46 -12.81 7.50 -10.41
C LYS A 46 -13.12 7.58 -8.92
N SER A 47 -12.34 6.90 -8.08
CA SER A 47 -12.53 7.02 -6.64
C SER A 47 -12.11 8.38 -6.07
N LEU A 48 -10.99 8.93 -6.52
CA LEU A 48 -10.51 10.23 -6.06
C LEU A 48 -11.47 11.35 -6.53
N GLN A 49 -12.10 11.19 -7.70
CA GLN A 49 -13.19 12.06 -8.16
C GLN A 49 -14.39 12.04 -7.21
N ARG A 50 -14.82 10.87 -6.75
CA ARG A 50 -15.93 10.75 -5.78
C ARG A 50 -15.60 11.38 -4.43
N LEU A 51 -14.31 11.45 -4.08
CA LEU A 51 -13.83 12.15 -2.88
C LEU A 51 -13.72 13.67 -3.08
N GLY A 52 -13.99 14.19 -4.28
CA GLY A 52 -13.90 15.63 -4.56
C GLY A 52 -12.47 16.17 -4.60
N LEU A 53 -11.45 15.30 -4.75
CA LEU A 53 -10.06 15.74 -4.78
C LEU A 53 -9.70 16.42 -6.11
N PRO A 54 -8.94 17.53 -6.08
CA PRO A 54 -8.47 18.18 -7.28
C PRO A 54 -7.46 17.31 -8.03
N LEU A 55 -7.42 17.42 -9.36
CA LEU A 55 -6.46 16.71 -10.22
C LEU A 55 -6.38 15.18 -9.96
N PRO A 56 -7.52 14.46 -9.91
CA PRO A 56 -7.59 13.08 -9.44
C PRO A 56 -6.75 12.10 -10.27
N HIS A 57 -6.57 12.39 -11.56
CA HIS A 57 -5.71 11.60 -12.44
C HIS A 57 -4.23 11.69 -12.03
N TYR A 58 -3.73 12.89 -11.73
CA TYR A 58 -2.35 13.10 -11.30
C TYR A 58 -2.11 12.50 -9.92
N LEU A 59 -3.05 12.68 -9.00
CA LEU A 59 -3.00 12.03 -7.68
C LEU A 59 -2.95 10.51 -7.81
N ALA A 60 -3.71 9.90 -8.74
CA ALA A 60 -3.65 8.47 -8.97
C ALA A 60 -2.27 7.98 -9.45
N ILE A 61 -1.58 8.79 -10.27
CA ILE A 61 -0.19 8.50 -10.70
C ILE A 61 0.75 8.60 -9.51
N VAL A 62 0.66 9.67 -8.71
CA VAL A 62 1.49 9.87 -7.52
C VAL A 62 1.33 8.71 -6.54
N VAL A 63 0.08 8.31 -6.25
CA VAL A 63 -0.21 7.13 -5.42
C VAL A 63 0.42 5.88 -6.02
N GLY A 64 0.29 5.67 -7.34
CA GLY A 64 0.91 4.53 -8.00
C GLY A 64 2.43 4.48 -7.89
N ILE A 65 3.10 5.63 -8.03
CA ILE A 65 4.56 5.77 -7.84
C ILE A 65 4.92 5.45 -6.39
N CYS A 66 4.22 6.05 -5.42
CA CYS A 66 4.47 5.81 -4.00
C CYS A 66 4.27 4.34 -3.63
N GLU A 67 3.21 3.70 -4.12
CA GLU A 67 2.97 2.27 -3.92
C GLU A 67 4.09 1.42 -4.52
N PHE A 68 4.43 1.64 -5.79
CA PHE A 68 5.40 0.83 -6.50
C PHE A 68 6.81 0.94 -5.88
N PHE A 69 7.34 2.15 -5.76
CA PHE A 69 8.69 2.36 -5.22
C PHE A 69 8.73 2.16 -3.71
N GLY A 70 7.67 2.49 -2.98
CA GLY A 70 7.56 2.17 -1.56
C GLY A 70 7.61 0.66 -1.32
N GLY A 71 6.92 -0.13 -2.15
CA GLY A 71 6.99 -1.59 -2.11
C GLY A 71 8.40 -2.12 -2.37
N ILE A 72 9.12 -1.57 -3.37
CA ILE A 72 10.53 -1.91 -3.63
C ILE A 72 11.41 -1.59 -2.43
N MET A 73 11.25 -0.41 -1.83
CA MET A 73 12.00 0.01 -0.64
C MET A 73 11.76 -0.94 0.55
N LEU A 74 10.51 -1.40 0.76
CA LEU A 74 10.20 -2.40 1.78
C LEU A 74 10.93 -3.72 1.51
N VAL A 75 10.84 -4.26 0.28
CA VAL A 75 11.51 -5.52 -0.09
C VAL A 75 13.03 -5.42 0.07
N ALA A 76 13.62 -4.30 -0.38
CA ALA A 76 15.05 -4.05 -0.28
C ALA A 76 15.52 -3.78 1.17
N GLY A 77 14.58 -3.54 2.10
CA GLY A 77 14.90 -3.16 3.47
C GLY A 77 15.49 -1.75 3.61
N MET A 78 15.30 -0.89 2.60
CA MET A 78 15.83 0.47 2.58
C MET A 78 14.77 1.48 3.00
N ALA A 79 15.13 2.46 3.83
CA ALA A 79 14.21 3.52 4.28
C ALA A 79 12.85 2.99 4.77
N VAL A 80 12.82 1.79 5.38
CA VAL A 80 11.59 1.05 5.71
C VAL A 80 10.59 1.90 6.48
N ARG A 81 11.05 2.70 7.45
CA ARG A 81 10.18 3.59 8.23
C ARG A 81 9.45 4.60 7.34
N VAL A 82 10.18 5.26 6.45
CA VAL A 82 9.63 6.27 5.55
C VAL A 82 8.67 5.64 4.54
N ALA A 83 9.09 4.53 3.91
CA ALA A 83 8.26 3.81 2.95
C ALA A 83 6.97 3.29 3.62
N ALA A 84 7.08 2.67 4.79
CA ALA A 84 5.94 2.14 5.52
C ALA A 84 4.96 3.25 5.95
N SER A 85 5.46 4.39 6.45
CA SER A 85 4.60 5.53 6.82
C SER A 85 3.85 6.11 5.61
N LEU A 86 4.50 6.28 4.46
CA LEU A 86 3.86 6.78 3.25
C LEU A 86 2.76 5.81 2.75
N LEU A 87 3.07 4.51 2.70
CA LEU A 87 2.12 3.48 2.30
C LEU A 87 0.96 3.35 3.31
N ALA A 88 1.22 3.53 4.60
CA ALA A 88 0.19 3.53 5.64
C ALA A 88 -0.82 4.66 5.41
N ILE A 89 -0.39 5.87 5.04
CA ILE A 89 -1.31 6.97 4.72
C ILE A 89 -2.22 6.59 3.55
N ILE A 90 -1.67 5.97 2.50
CA ILE A 90 -2.45 5.50 1.34
C ILE A 90 -3.48 4.44 1.78
N MET A 91 -3.07 3.50 2.64
CA MET A 91 -3.97 2.46 3.15
C MET A 91 -5.04 2.99 4.11
N LEU A 92 -4.76 4.05 4.87
CA LEU A 92 -5.75 4.70 5.71
C LEU A 92 -6.89 5.28 4.87
N VAL A 93 -6.56 6.00 3.80
CA VAL A 93 -7.55 6.54 2.85
C VAL A 93 -8.32 5.40 2.16
N ALA A 94 -7.62 4.34 1.75
CA ALA A 94 -8.26 3.18 1.13
C ALA A 94 -9.21 2.44 2.09
N ALA A 95 -8.80 2.21 3.34
CA ALA A 95 -9.59 1.52 4.35
C ALA A 95 -10.83 2.30 4.75
N THR A 96 -10.67 3.60 5.06
CA THR A 96 -11.81 4.47 5.42
C THR A 96 -12.84 4.55 4.30
N ARG A 97 -12.38 4.73 3.05
CA ARG A 97 -13.29 4.78 1.91
C ARG A 97 -13.98 3.45 1.64
N ASN A 98 -13.23 2.34 1.65
CA ASN A 98 -13.84 1.03 1.42
C ASN A 98 -14.83 0.66 2.54
N PHE A 99 -14.58 1.11 3.77
CA PHE A 99 -15.51 0.92 4.88
C PHE A 99 -16.83 1.63 4.62
N VAL A 100 -16.79 2.87 4.15
CA VAL A 100 -17.99 3.65 3.82
C VAL A 100 -18.73 3.04 2.63
N GLU A 101 -18.03 2.60 1.58
CA GLU A 101 -18.68 2.08 0.36
C GLU A 101 -19.19 0.64 0.48
N LYS A 102 -18.53 -0.21 1.29
CA LYS A 102 -18.75 -1.66 1.28
C LYS A 102 -18.84 -2.30 2.67
N GLY A 103 -18.63 -1.54 3.74
CA GLY A 103 -18.45 -2.08 5.09
C GLY A 103 -17.07 -2.70 5.30
N PHE A 104 -16.90 -3.39 6.44
CA PHE A 104 -15.61 -3.96 6.82
C PHE A 104 -15.26 -5.21 6.01
N LEU A 105 -16.10 -6.24 6.05
CA LEU A 105 -15.86 -7.53 5.40
C LEU A 105 -16.01 -7.42 3.87
N GLY A 106 -14.97 -7.80 3.12
CA GLY A 106 -14.94 -7.67 1.66
C GLY A 106 -14.77 -6.23 1.16
N GLY A 107 -14.43 -5.31 2.07
CA GLY A 107 -14.27 -3.89 1.80
C GLY A 107 -13.00 -3.35 2.44
N ALA A 108 -13.10 -2.96 3.70
CA ALA A 108 -12.02 -2.33 4.44
C ALA A 108 -11.03 -3.31 5.09
N ASP A 109 -11.43 -4.56 5.32
CA ASP A 109 -10.64 -5.63 5.92
C ASP A 109 -9.23 -5.75 5.33
N PHE A 110 -9.11 -5.83 4.00
CA PHE A 110 -7.82 -5.92 3.32
C PHE A 110 -6.93 -4.68 3.52
N PRO A 111 -7.34 -3.45 3.11
CA PRO A 111 -6.50 -2.27 3.31
C PRO A 111 -6.26 -1.95 4.80
N PHE A 112 -7.19 -2.29 5.70
CA PHE A 112 -7.00 -2.14 7.14
C PHE A 112 -5.91 -3.09 7.67
N SER A 113 -5.87 -4.34 7.21
CA SER A 113 -4.81 -5.28 7.59
C SER A 113 -3.43 -4.80 7.14
N LEU A 114 -3.34 -4.23 5.93
CA LEU A 114 -2.11 -3.64 5.41
C LEU A 114 -1.73 -2.38 6.18
N LEU A 115 -2.69 -1.52 6.51
CA LEU A 115 -2.47 -0.34 7.34
C LEU A 115 -1.80 -0.70 8.66
N LEU A 116 -2.37 -1.64 9.41
CA LEU A 116 -1.81 -2.05 10.71
C LEU A 116 -0.42 -2.67 10.56
N THR A 117 -0.21 -3.48 9.52
CA THR A 117 1.10 -4.09 9.25
C THR A 117 2.15 -3.03 8.93
N LEU A 118 1.80 -2.02 8.13
CA LEU A 118 2.69 -0.91 7.78
C LEU A 118 2.99 -0.02 8.97
N LEU A 119 2.00 0.25 9.84
CA LEU A 119 2.25 0.98 11.09
C LEU A 119 3.22 0.20 11.99
N GLY A 120 3.07 -1.12 12.08
CA GLY A 120 4.02 -1.99 12.76
C GLY A 120 5.44 -1.87 12.19
N LEU A 121 5.59 -1.98 10.87
CA LEU A 121 6.88 -1.81 10.18
C LEU A 121 7.46 -0.40 10.34
N ALA A 122 6.63 0.64 10.38
CA ALA A 122 7.08 2.01 10.59
C ALA A 122 7.68 2.22 11.99
N LEU A 123 7.12 1.54 13.00
CA LEU A 123 7.61 1.61 14.39
C LEU A 123 8.85 0.72 14.61
N ILE A 124 8.78 -0.53 14.16
CA ILE A 124 9.85 -1.52 14.34
C ILE A 124 11.07 -1.15 13.48
N GLY A 125 10.84 -0.75 12.23
CA GLY A 125 11.89 -0.57 11.23
C GLY A 125 12.08 -1.81 10.35
N GLY A 126 13.30 -1.94 9.81
CA GLY A 126 13.70 -3.02 8.90
C GLY A 126 14.77 -3.92 9.48
#